data_AF-A0A0J6S0H6-F1
#
_entry.id   AF-A0A0J6S0H6-F1
#
_cell.length_a   1.000
_cell.length_b   1.000
_cell.length_c   1.000
_cell.angle_alpha   90.00
_cell.angle_beta   90.00
_cell.angle_gamma   90.00
#
_symmetry.space_group_name_H-M   'P 1'
#
loop_
_entity.id
_entity.type
_entity.pdbx_description
1 polymer ?
#
loop_
_entity_poly.entity_id
_entity_poly.type
_entity_poly.pdbx_seq_one_letter_code
_entity_poly.pdbx_strand_id
1 'polypeptide(L)'
;MSRRDGADGTGEAAAVTALRRIAGLPGLALHGFIGLVYPPSCIACGSATAVPHALCAGCWSEMRFIERPYCERLGTPFSVDLGAPGLVSPAALSDPPVYQRARAVARYDATARRLVQRLKYEDRLDLAGALGAMMG
;
A
#
# COMPACT_ATOMS: atom_id res chain seq x y z
N MET A 1 -21.79 55.62 -47.01
CA MET A 1 -21.21 54.54 -47.84
C MET A 1 -20.40 53.62 -46.94
N SER A 2 -21.07 52.64 -46.32
CA SER A 2 -20.55 51.50 -45.53
C SER A 2 -21.82 50.81 -45.01
N ARG A 3 -22.43 49.83 -45.68
CA ARG A 3 -21.98 48.46 -45.95
C ARG A 3 -21.40 47.79 -44.70
N ARG A 4 -22.26 47.19 -43.88
CA ARG A 4 -22.43 45.72 -43.83
C ARG A 4 -23.39 45.31 -42.71
N ASP A 5 -24.31 44.46 -43.13
CA ASP A 5 -25.33 43.77 -42.39
C ASP A 5 -24.73 42.93 -41.25
N GLY A 6 -25.29 43.07 -40.04
CA GLY A 6 -25.04 42.20 -38.92
C GLY A 6 -26.02 41.03 -38.98
N ALA A 7 -25.55 39.90 -39.48
CA ALA A 7 -26.21 38.61 -39.40
C ALA A 7 -25.26 37.60 -38.72
N ASP A 8 -25.88 36.66 -38.03
CA ASP A 8 -25.33 35.44 -37.43
C ASP A 8 -24.59 35.55 -36.09
N GLY A 9 -25.17 34.88 -35.08
CA GLY A 9 -24.51 34.62 -33.80
C GLY A 9 -25.37 33.93 -32.74
N THR A 10 -26.68 33.83 -32.91
CA THR A 10 -27.58 33.27 -31.88
C THR A 10 -27.89 31.77 -32.04
N GLY A 11 -27.46 31.13 -33.14
CA GLY A 11 -27.71 29.71 -33.40
C GLY A 11 -26.67 28.73 -32.85
N GLU A 12 -25.41 29.14 -32.70
CA GLU A 12 -24.32 28.23 -32.27
C GLU A 12 -24.28 27.96 -30.75
N ALA A 13 -24.83 28.86 -29.93
CA ALA A 13 -24.74 28.74 -28.47
C ALA A 13 -25.59 27.57 -27.89
N ALA A 14 -26.68 27.19 -28.57
CA ALA A 14 -27.57 26.13 -28.11
C ALA A 14 -26.99 24.72 -28.35
N ALA A 15 -26.26 24.52 -29.46
CA ALA A 15 -25.70 23.21 -29.83
C ALA A 15 -24.50 22.82 -28.95
N VAL A 16 -23.65 23.80 -28.57
CA VAL A 16 -22.44 23.56 -27.76
C VAL A 16 -22.78 23.15 -26.32
N THR A 17 -23.94 23.56 -25.80
CA THR A 17 -24.37 23.26 -24.42
C THR A 17 -24.89 21.82 -24.28
N ALA A 18 -25.48 21.24 -25.34
CA ALA A 18 -26.00 19.87 -25.32
C ALA A 18 -24.91 18.80 -25.33
N LEU A 19 -23.72 19.10 -25.87
CA LEU A 19 -22.58 18.19 -25.96
C LEU A 19 -21.77 18.06 -24.66
N ARG A 20 -21.96 18.95 -23.67
CA ARG A 20 -21.29 18.83 -22.36
C ARG A 20 -21.92 17.80 -21.42
N ARG A 21 -22.99 17.10 -21.83
CA ARG A 21 -23.64 16.04 -21.03
C ARG A 21 -23.15 14.61 -21.31
N ILE A 22 -22.23 14.41 -22.27
CA ILE A 22 -21.70 13.07 -22.62
C ILE A 22 -20.20 12.94 -22.28
N ALA A 23 -19.54 14.05 -21.92
CA ALA A 23 -18.10 14.10 -21.62
C ALA A 23 -17.76 13.76 -20.15
N GLY A 24 -18.41 12.75 -19.60
CA GLY A 24 -18.23 12.41 -18.19
C GLY A 24 -18.23 10.91 -17.94
N LEU A 25 -17.44 10.11 -18.69
CA LEU A 25 -17.15 8.70 -18.36
C LEU A 25 -16.06 7.96 -19.21
N PRO A 26 -15.14 8.57 -20.00
CA PRO A 26 -14.11 7.76 -20.69
C PRO A 26 -13.04 7.20 -19.75
N GLY A 27 -12.83 7.81 -18.57
CA GLY A 27 -11.79 7.39 -17.62
C GLY A 27 -12.06 6.02 -16.99
N LEU A 28 -13.31 5.71 -16.63
CA LEU A 28 -13.66 4.45 -15.96
C LEU A 28 -13.51 3.22 -16.88
N ALA A 29 -13.88 3.35 -18.16
CA ALA A 29 -13.73 2.27 -19.14
C ALA A 29 -12.25 2.00 -19.46
N LEU A 30 -11.44 3.06 -19.59
CA LEU A 30 -10.01 2.94 -19.85
C LEU A 30 -9.26 2.33 -18.67
N HIS A 31 -9.54 2.75 -17.44
CA HIS A 31 -8.91 2.18 -16.23
C HIS A 31 -9.27 0.70 -16.03
N GLY A 32 -10.53 0.30 -16.29
CA GLY A 32 -10.93 -1.10 -16.21
C GLY A 32 -10.23 -1.98 -17.24
N PHE A 33 -10.07 -1.50 -18.48
CA PHE A 33 -9.33 -2.24 -19.52
C PHE A 33 -7.84 -2.36 -19.20
N ILE A 34 -7.21 -1.31 -18.67
CA ILE A 34 -5.80 -1.35 -18.23
C ILE A 34 -5.62 -2.36 -17.09
N GLY A 35 -6.53 -2.40 -16.11
CA GLY A 35 -6.48 -3.39 -15.03
C GLY A 35 -6.67 -4.84 -15.50
N LEU A 36 -7.33 -5.05 -16.64
CA LEU A 36 -7.46 -6.38 -17.25
C LEU A 36 -6.18 -6.83 -17.95
N VAL A 37 -5.51 -5.90 -18.66
CA VAL A 37 -4.24 -6.17 -19.36
C VAL A 37 -3.07 -6.23 -18.38
N TYR A 38 -3.08 -5.38 -17.36
CA TYR A 38 -2.06 -5.27 -16.32
C TYR A 38 -2.69 -5.44 -14.94
N PRO A 39 -3.00 -6.70 -14.54
CA PRO A 39 -3.58 -6.96 -13.24
C PRO A 39 -2.61 -6.51 -12.13
N PRO A 40 -3.13 -5.98 -11.01
CA PRO A 40 -2.29 -5.73 -9.86
C PRO A 40 -1.63 -7.04 -9.43
N SER A 41 -0.39 -6.94 -8.96
CA SER A 41 0.42 -8.12 -8.60
C SER A 41 0.82 -8.10 -7.13
N CYS A 42 0.99 -9.30 -6.60
CA CYS A 42 1.42 -9.54 -5.23
C CYS A 42 2.82 -8.98 -5.02
N ILE A 43 2.98 -8.17 -3.97
CA ILE A 43 4.26 -7.53 -3.65
C ILE A 43 5.40 -8.52 -3.31
N ALA A 44 5.06 -9.76 -2.94
CA ALA A 44 6.02 -10.81 -2.62
C ALA A 44 6.31 -11.78 -3.77
N CYS A 45 5.28 -12.34 -4.42
CA CYS A 45 5.47 -13.38 -5.45
C CYS A 45 5.10 -12.95 -6.87
N GLY A 46 4.47 -11.79 -7.05
CA GLY A 46 4.04 -11.31 -8.37
C GLY A 46 2.75 -11.95 -8.92
N SER A 47 2.08 -12.84 -8.18
CA SER A 47 0.79 -13.40 -8.60
C SER A 47 -0.29 -12.32 -8.72
N ALA A 48 -1.28 -12.49 -9.59
CA ALA A 48 -2.39 -11.56 -9.69
C ALA A 48 -3.12 -11.38 -8.34
N THR A 49 -3.39 -10.13 -7.97
CA THR A 49 -4.17 -9.73 -6.79
C THR A 49 -5.34 -8.84 -7.20
N ALA A 50 -6.30 -8.67 -6.30
CA ALA A 50 -7.43 -7.75 -6.53
C ALA A 50 -7.06 -6.29 -6.24
N VAL A 51 -6.09 -6.07 -5.35
CA VAL A 51 -5.69 -4.74 -4.88
C VAL A 51 -4.20 -4.53 -5.16
N PRO A 52 -3.79 -3.34 -5.63
CA PRO A 52 -2.38 -2.97 -5.73
C PRO A 52 -1.70 -2.98 -4.36
N HIS A 53 -0.38 -3.23 -4.33
CA HIS A 53 0.43 -3.22 -3.10
C HIS A 53 -0.02 -4.21 -2.01
N ALA A 54 -0.78 -5.25 -2.38
CA ALA A 54 -1.29 -6.28 -1.47
C ALA A 54 -0.50 -7.60 -1.59
N LEU A 55 -0.67 -8.46 -0.59
CA LEU A 55 -0.22 -9.85 -0.64
C LEU A 55 -1.35 -10.76 -1.15
N CYS A 56 -1.00 -11.78 -1.93
CA CYS A 56 -1.94 -12.85 -2.24
C CYS A 56 -2.17 -13.75 -1.02
N ALA A 57 -3.24 -14.55 -1.05
CA ALA A 57 -3.62 -15.42 0.08
C ALA A 57 -2.49 -16.36 0.53
N GLY A 58 -1.72 -16.92 -0.41
CA GLY A 58 -0.59 -17.80 -0.09
C GLY A 58 0.51 -17.07 0.67
N CYS A 59 0.99 -15.94 0.13
CA CYS A 59 2.00 -15.12 0.80
C CYS A 59 1.52 -14.54 2.14
N TRP A 60 0.22 -14.22 2.24
CA TRP A 60 -0.38 -13.80 3.50
C TRP A 60 -0.37 -14.93 4.54
N SER A 61 -0.68 -16.16 4.14
CA SER A 61 -0.65 -17.32 5.05
C SER A 61 0.75 -17.68 5.55
N GLU A 62 1.78 -17.34 4.78
CA GLU A 62 3.18 -17.51 5.17
C GLU A 62 3.67 -16.46 6.17
N MET A 63 2.96 -15.33 6.32
CA MET A 63 3.35 -14.27 7.25
C MET A 63 3.09 -14.70 8.69
N ARG A 64 4.18 -14.91 9.45
CA ARG A 64 4.13 -15.24 10.87
C ARG A 64 4.16 -13.96 11.71
N PHE A 65 2.99 -13.36 11.89
CA PHE A 65 2.83 -12.14 12.68
C PHE A 65 3.23 -12.34 14.16
N ILE A 66 3.81 -11.31 14.75
CA ILE A 66 4.23 -11.25 16.15
C ILE A 66 3.18 -10.43 16.92
N GLU A 67 2.40 -11.13 17.74
CA GLU A 67 1.45 -10.55 18.68
C GLU A 67 2.04 -10.58 20.11
N ARG A 68 1.38 -9.91 21.06
CA ARG A 68 1.76 -10.00 22.48
C ARG A 68 1.78 -11.47 22.94
N PRO A 69 2.75 -11.87 23.80
CA PRO A 69 3.74 -11.04 24.49
C PRO A 69 5.02 -10.79 23.68
N TYR A 70 5.43 -9.52 23.58
CA TYR A 70 6.71 -9.10 23.01
C TYR A 70 7.37 -8.03 23.89
N CYS A 71 8.69 -7.84 23.73
CA CYS A 71 9.43 -6.81 24.45
C CYS A 71 9.07 -5.41 23.92
N GLU A 72 8.63 -4.49 24.78
CA GLU A 72 8.25 -3.13 24.35
C GLU A 72 9.44 -2.30 23.85
N ARG A 73 10.67 -2.65 24.22
CA ARG A 73 11.88 -1.96 23.75
C ARG A 73 12.48 -2.59 22.49
N LEU A 74 12.69 -3.90 22.47
CA LEU A 74 13.34 -4.60 21.34
C LEU A 74 12.35 -5.10 20.27
N GLY A 75 11.06 -5.22 20.60
CA GLY A 75 10.05 -5.81 19.71
C GLY A 75 10.20 -7.33 19.51
N THR A 76 11.07 -8.00 20.28
CA THR A 76 11.27 -9.46 20.18
C THR A 76 10.16 -10.22 20.89
N PRO A 77 9.67 -11.34 20.32
CA PRO A 77 8.64 -12.15 20.96
C PRO A 77 9.17 -12.86 22.21
N PHE A 78 8.36 -12.96 23.25
CA PHE A 78 8.65 -13.79 24.42
C PHE A 78 8.21 -15.23 24.19
N SER A 79 8.92 -16.18 24.80
CA SER A 79 8.54 -17.61 24.78
C SER A 79 7.45 -17.97 25.78
N VAL A 80 7.30 -17.16 26.84
CA VAL A 80 6.35 -17.36 27.92
C VAL A 80 5.64 -16.05 28.20
N ASP A 81 4.35 -16.12 28.46
CA ASP A 81 3.59 -14.96 28.93
C ASP A 81 3.82 -14.76 30.43
N LEU A 82 4.32 -13.57 30.78
CA LEU A 82 4.60 -13.17 32.16
C LEU A 82 3.42 -12.41 32.79
N GLY A 83 2.32 -12.22 32.05
CA GLY A 83 1.06 -11.65 32.57
C GLY A 83 1.12 -10.18 32.98
N ALA A 84 2.24 -9.49 32.75
CA ALA A 84 2.42 -8.08 33.09
C ALA A 84 2.42 -7.20 31.83
N PRO A 85 1.81 -6.01 31.85
CA PRO A 85 1.95 -5.03 30.79
C PRO A 85 3.38 -4.43 30.81
N GLY A 86 3.89 -4.01 29.66
CA GLY A 86 5.16 -3.29 29.59
C GLY A 86 6.42 -4.16 29.71
N LEU A 87 6.35 -5.45 29.34
CA LEU A 87 7.48 -6.37 29.48
C LEU A 87 8.72 -5.90 28.72
N VAL A 88 9.86 -5.89 29.43
CA VAL A 88 11.18 -5.60 28.88
C VAL A 88 12.03 -6.85 29.05
N SER A 89 12.68 -7.30 27.98
CA SER A 89 13.49 -8.51 28.02
C SER A 89 14.77 -8.28 28.84
N PRO A 90 15.34 -9.34 29.46
CA PRO A 90 16.62 -9.25 30.15
C PRO A 90 17.73 -8.72 29.24
N ALA A 91 17.73 -9.13 27.96
CA ALA A 91 18.69 -8.64 26.96
C ALA A 91 18.64 -7.12 26.81
N ALA A 92 17.44 -6.53 26.81
CA ALA A 92 17.32 -5.08 26.76
C ALA A 92 17.87 -4.45 28.04
N LEU A 93 17.53 -4.98 29.22
CA LEU A 93 17.98 -4.42 30.51
C LEU A 93 19.50 -4.46 30.67
N SER A 94 20.14 -5.57 30.27
CA SER A 94 21.59 -5.75 30.39
C SER A 94 22.39 -4.91 29.40
N ASP A 95 21.92 -4.78 28.17
CA ASP A 95 22.55 -3.96 27.13
C ASP A 95 21.51 -3.03 26.50
N PRO A 96 21.29 -1.84 27.10
CA PRO A 96 20.24 -0.94 26.67
C PRO A 96 20.55 -0.35 25.29
N PRO A 97 19.73 -0.61 24.25
CA PRO A 97 19.94 0.01 22.94
C PRO A 97 19.74 1.52 23.00
N VAL A 98 20.36 2.23 22.04
CA VAL A 98 20.24 3.70 21.89
C VAL A 98 18.84 4.20 21.52
N TYR A 99 17.95 3.31 21.07
CA TYR A 99 16.57 3.62 20.73
C TYR A 99 15.61 3.30 21.87
N GLN A 100 14.52 4.07 21.96
CA GLN A 100 13.50 3.89 22.99
C GLN A 100 12.57 2.70 22.69
N ARG A 101 12.26 2.46 21.41
CA ARG A 101 11.29 1.44 21.00
C ARG A 101 11.58 0.93 19.60
N ALA A 102 11.50 -0.39 19.43
CA ALA A 102 11.47 -1.07 18.15
C ALA A 102 10.21 -1.96 18.06
N ARG A 103 9.61 -2.04 16.86
CA ARG A 103 8.45 -2.91 16.58
C ARG A 103 8.80 -3.90 15.49
N ALA A 104 8.68 -5.19 15.80
CA ALA A 104 8.64 -6.24 14.80
C ALA A 104 7.19 -6.63 14.51
N VAL A 105 6.84 -6.74 13.23
CA VAL A 105 5.49 -7.10 12.78
C VAL A 105 5.36 -8.60 12.58
N ALA A 106 6.38 -9.23 12.01
CA ALA A 106 6.40 -10.64 11.69
C ALA A 106 7.79 -11.22 11.93
N ARG A 107 7.85 -12.55 12.09
CA ARG A 107 9.12 -13.27 12.12
C ARG A 107 9.79 -13.14 10.75
N TYR A 108 11.12 -13.10 10.77
CA TYR A 108 11.91 -13.04 9.55
C TYR A 108 11.99 -14.42 8.89
N ASP A 109 10.91 -14.85 8.25
CA ASP A 109 10.78 -16.11 7.53
C ASP A 109 10.05 -15.94 6.18
N ALA A 110 10.12 -16.99 5.35
CA ALA A 110 9.40 -17.14 4.08
C ALA A 110 9.11 -15.81 3.32
N THR A 111 7.86 -15.36 3.34
CA THR A 111 7.41 -14.14 2.66
C THR A 111 7.99 -12.86 3.30
N ALA A 112 8.05 -12.75 4.64
CA ALA A 112 8.60 -11.57 5.31
C ALA A 112 10.08 -11.35 4.93
N ARG A 113 10.88 -12.43 4.88
CA ARG A 113 12.27 -12.38 4.43
C ARG A 113 12.39 -11.84 3.00
N ARG A 114 11.57 -12.33 2.07
CA ARG A 114 11.56 -11.88 0.67
C ARG A 114 11.25 -10.39 0.57
N LEU A 115 10.26 -9.90 1.31
CA LEU A 115 9.88 -8.49 1.29
C LEU A 115 11.01 -7.57 1.79
N VAL A 116 11.64 -7.94 2.92
CA VAL A 116 12.77 -7.16 3.45
C VAL A 116 13.96 -7.18 2.51
N GLN A 117 14.24 -8.32 1.86
CA GLN A 117 15.32 -8.41 0.87
C GLN A 117 15.06 -7.51 -0.34
N ARG A 118 13.83 -7.51 -0.86
CA ARG A 118 13.44 -6.63 -1.96
C ARG A 118 13.60 -5.16 -1.63
N LEU A 119 13.17 -4.77 -0.43
CA LEU A 119 13.31 -3.39 0.03
C LEU A 119 14.78 -3.00 0.19
N LYS A 120 15.61 -3.87 0.80
CA LYS A 120 17.00 -3.55 1.13
C LYS A 120 17.96 -3.64 -0.05
N TYR A 121 17.73 -4.58 -0.97
CA TYR A 121 18.71 -4.94 -2.01
C TYR A 121 18.20 -4.77 -3.44
N GLU A 122 16.88 -4.72 -3.66
CA GLU A 122 16.30 -4.62 -5.01
C GLU A 122 15.70 -3.23 -5.28
N ASP A 123 15.96 -2.25 -4.40
CA ASP A 123 15.48 -0.86 -4.51
C ASP A 123 13.96 -0.73 -4.72
N ARG A 124 13.20 -1.68 -4.18
CA ARG A 124 11.73 -1.73 -4.27
C ARG A 124 11.09 -0.85 -3.21
N LEU A 125 11.28 0.46 -3.34
CA LEU A 125 10.74 1.47 -2.41
C LEU A 125 9.20 1.55 -2.42
N ASP A 126 8.55 1.06 -3.48
CA ASP A 126 7.10 0.89 -3.55
C ASP A 126 6.54 0.00 -2.42
N LEU A 127 7.38 -0.88 -1.86
CA LEU A 127 7.02 -1.75 -0.74
C LEU A 127 6.95 -1.01 0.60
N ALA A 128 7.64 0.12 0.75
CA ALA A 128 7.79 0.80 2.03
C ALA A 128 6.44 1.22 2.62
N GLY A 129 5.52 1.71 1.78
CA GLY A 129 4.17 2.09 2.22
C GLY A 129 3.36 0.90 2.73
N ALA A 130 3.36 -0.22 2.01
CA ALA A 130 2.64 -1.43 2.42
C ALA A 130 3.23 -2.07 3.69
N LEU A 131 4.56 -2.13 3.78
CA LEU A 131 5.25 -2.65 4.97
C LEU A 131 5.02 -1.76 6.20
N GLY A 132 5.05 -0.43 6.02
CA GLY A 132 4.75 0.53 7.08
C GLY A 132 3.30 0.44 7.55
N ALA A 133 2.35 0.22 6.64
CA ALA A 133 0.94 0.03 7.00
C ALA A 133 0.69 -1.20 7.88
N MET A 134 1.50 -2.26 7.75
CA MET A 134 1.41 -3.44 8.63
C MET A 134 2.02 -3.22 10.03
N MET A 135 2.74 -2.11 10.26
CA MET A 135 3.31 -1.77 11.57
C MET A 135 2.32 -1.03 12.49
N GLY A 136 1.16 -0.59 11.95
CA GLY A 136 0.16 0.24 12.62
C GLY A 136 -1.03 -0.53 13.16
#